data_AF-A0A662CYC5-F1
#
_entry.id   AF-A0A662CYC5-F1
#
_cell.length_a   1.000
_cell.length_b   1.000
_cell.length_c   1.000
_cell.angle_alpha   90.00
_cell.angle_beta   90.00
_cell.angle_gamma   90.00
#
_symmetry.space_group_name_H-M   'P 1'
#
loop_
_entity.id
_entity.type
_entity.pdbx_description
1 polymer ?
#
loop_
_entity_poly.entity_id
_entity_poly.type
_entity_poly.pdbx_seq_one_letter_code
_entity_poly.pdbx_strand_id
1 'polypeptide(L)'
;MEKEIAQPDFWSEGKQPEVLQELNYLKEKRERWNKLFSQYQEIVTLSELLKEEEDKDLEEELRKKVEVLEKEFEKLRIELLLNGEYDQNNAILSVHSGAGGVDSCD
;
A
#
# COMPACT_ATOMS: atom_id res chain seq x y z
N MET A 1 17.52 -11.42 6.44
CA MET A 1 16.40 -11.29 7.40
C MET A 1 15.82 -12.63 7.84
N GLU A 2 14.97 -13.35 7.09
CA GLU A 2 14.40 -14.63 7.58
C GLU A 2 15.45 -15.70 7.90
N LYS A 3 16.48 -15.82 7.05
CA LYS A 3 17.61 -16.74 7.29
C LYS A 3 18.50 -16.32 8.46
N GLU A 4 18.53 -15.04 8.83
CA GLU A 4 19.30 -14.55 9.98
C GLU A 4 18.54 -14.83 11.28
N ILE A 5 17.24 -14.59 11.32
CA ILE A 5 16.39 -14.91 12.48
C ILE A 5 16.36 -16.41 12.79
N ALA A 6 16.54 -17.25 11.77
CA ALA A 6 16.62 -18.70 11.92
C ALA A 6 17.95 -19.20 12.55
N GLN A 7 18.96 -18.33 12.72
CA GLN A 7 20.21 -18.72 13.38
C GLN A 7 20.08 -18.67 14.92
N PRO A 8 20.59 -19.68 15.66
CA PRO A 8 20.54 -19.68 17.13
C PRO A 8 21.21 -18.45 17.76
N ASP A 9 22.30 -17.99 17.15
CA ASP A 9 23.10 -16.87 17.64
C ASP A 9 22.39 -15.52 17.50
N PHE A 10 21.38 -15.41 16.62
CA PHE A 10 20.57 -14.19 16.45
C PHE A 10 19.84 -13.79 17.73
N TRP A 11 19.43 -14.76 18.55
CA TRP A 11 18.78 -14.50 19.84
C TRP A 11 19.77 -14.06 20.94
N SER A 12 21.07 -14.11 20.69
CA SER A 12 22.11 -13.68 21.63
C SER A 12 22.54 -12.22 21.46
N GLU A 13 22.27 -11.61 20.30
CA GLU A 13 22.63 -10.22 19.99
C GLU A 13 21.42 -9.28 20.14
N GLY A 14 21.48 -8.29 21.04
CA GLY A 14 20.39 -7.37 21.42
C GLY A 14 19.74 -6.47 20.34
N LYS A 15 19.83 -6.82 19.05
CA LYS A 15 19.25 -6.10 17.88
C LYS A 15 17.98 -6.78 17.32
N GLN A 16 17.43 -7.77 18.03
CA GLN A 16 16.30 -8.55 17.57
C GLN A 16 15.02 -7.74 17.30
N PRO A 17 14.64 -6.73 18.12
CA PRO A 17 13.38 -6.01 17.93
C PRO A 17 13.30 -5.26 16.59
N GLU A 18 14.38 -4.58 16.18
CA GLU A 18 14.44 -3.76 14.96
C GLU A 18 14.38 -4.66 13.70
N VAL A 19 15.12 -5.76 13.70
CA VAL A 19 15.13 -6.71 12.57
C VAL A 19 13.78 -7.43 12.43
N LEU A 20 13.11 -7.74 13.53
CA LEU A 20 11.77 -8.33 13.51
C LEU A 20 10.72 -7.33 13.03
N GLN A 21 10.81 -6.06 13.44
CA GLN A 21 9.94 -4.99 12.96
C GLN A 21 10.09 -4.79 11.45
N GLU A 22 11.32 -4.70 10.96
CA GLU A 22 11.59 -4.53 9.53
C GLU A 22 11.14 -5.74 8.71
N LEU A 23 11.35 -6.97 9.22
CA LEU A 23 10.86 -8.17 8.56
C LEU A 23 9.32 -8.16 8.45
N ASN A 24 8.62 -7.81 9.53
CA ASN A 24 7.17 -7.76 9.54
C ASN A 24 6.65 -6.70 8.57
N TYR A 25 7.26 -5.51 8.55
CA TYR A 25 6.94 -4.45 7.60
C TYR A 25 7.07 -4.92 6.14
N LEU A 26 8.19 -5.55 5.79
CA LEU A 26 8.42 -6.07 4.44
C LEU A 26 7.45 -7.22 4.08
N LYS A 27 7.12 -8.08 5.05
CA LYS A 27 6.13 -9.15 4.86
C LYS A 27 4.75 -8.61 4.57
N GLU A 28 4.26 -7.67 5.38
CA GLU A 28 2.97 -7.04 5.17
C GLU A 28 2.89 -6.37 3.80
N LYS A 29 3.94 -5.64 3.41
CA LYS A 29 4.02 -4.99 2.10
C LYS A 29 3.90 -5.99 0.95
N ARG A 30 4.62 -7.11 1.04
CA ARG A 30 4.54 -8.20 0.07
C ARG A 30 3.16 -8.85 0.03
N GLU A 31 2.55 -9.10 1.19
CA GLU A 31 1.22 -9.70 1.27
C GLU A 31 0.14 -8.80 0.66
N ARG A 32 0.20 -7.49 0.92
CA ARG A 32 -0.69 -6.50 0.29
C ARG A 32 -0.56 -6.51 -1.23
N TRP A 33 0.68 -6.53 -1.75
CA TRP A 33 0.93 -6.60 -3.19
C TRP A 33 0.36 -7.89 -3.80
N ASN A 34 0.63 -9.05 -3.19
CA ASN A 34 0.12 -10.33 -3.68
C ASN A 34 -1.41 -10.37 -3.68
N LYS A 35 -2.06 -9.77 -2.68
CA LYS A 35 -3.51 -9.67 -2.61
C LYS A 35 -4.08 -8.83 -3.76
N LEU A 36 -3.51 -7.65 -4.02
CA LEU A 36 -3.90 -6.81 -5.16
C LEU A 36 -3.73 -7.53 -6.49
N PHE A 37 -2.61 -8.24 -6.65
CA PHE A 37 -2.35 -9.00 -7.87
C PHE A 37 -3.38 -10.13 -8.07
N SER A 38 -3.72 -10.86 -7.01
CA SER A 38 -4.75 -11.90 -7.07
C SER A 38 -6.13 -11.33 -7.43
N GLN A 39 -6.50 -10.16 -6.88
CA GLN A 39 -7.76 -9.49 -7.22
C GLN A 39 -7.79 -9.03 -8.68
N TYR A 40 -6.66 -8.53 -9.19
CA TYR A 40 -6.52 -8.19 -10.60
C TYR A 40 -6.71 -9.41 -11.51
N GLN A 41 -6.10 -10.55 -11.17
CA GLN A 41 -6.27 -11.79 -11.95
C GLN A 41 -7.72 -12.28 -11.96
N GLU A 42 -8.43 -12.14 -10.84
CA GLU A 42 -9.86 -12.43 -10.75
C GLU A 42 -10.68 -11.52 -11.67
N ILE A 43 -10.42 -10.20 -11.65
CA ILE A 43 -11.07 -9.21 -12.55
C ILE A 43 -10.82 -9.55 -14.02
N VAL A 44 -9.60 -9.93 -14.39
CA VAL A 44 -9.28 -10.35 -15.76
C VAL A 44 -10.09 -11.58 -16.14
N THR A 45 -10.14 -12.59 -15.28
CA THR A 45 -10.90 -13.83 -15.51
C THR A 45 -12.39 -13.54 -15.70
N LEU A 46 -12.99 -12.70 -14.82
CA LEU A 46 -14.38 -12.28 -14.93
C LEU A 46 -14.65 -11.48 -16.22
N SER A 47 -13.71 -10.63 -16.62
CA SER A 47 -13.81 -9.86 -17.87
C SER A 47 -13.73 -10.76 -19.11
N GLU A 48 -13.00 -11.87 -19.05
CA GLU A 48 -12.95 -12.87 -20.12
C GLU A 48 -14.28 -13.64 -20.23
N LEU A 49 -14.86 -14.06 -19.10
CA LEU A 49 -16.18 -14.71 -19.07
C LEU A 49 -17.27 -13.81 -19.67
N LEU A 50 -17.29 -12.52 -19.30
CA LEU A 50 -18.25 -11.54 -19.83
C LEU A 50 -18.12 -11.26 -21.34
N LYS A 51 -16.96 -11.56 -21.94
CA LYS A 51 -16.79 -11.47 -23.40
C LYS A 51 -17.39 -12.66 -24.12
N GLU A 52 -17.47 -13.81 -23.45
CA GLU A 52 -18.06 -15.03 -24.00
C GLU A 52 -19.58 -15.01 -23.85
N GLU A 53 -20.09 -14.51 -22.72
CA GLU A 53 -21.51 -14.44 -22.41
C GLU A 53 -21.87 -13.12 -21.69
N GLU A 54 -22.88 -12.41 -22.20
CA GLU A 54 -23.40 -11.21 -21.53
C GLU A 54 -24.20 -11.59 -20.28
N ASP A 55 -23.68 -11.25 -19.10
CA ASP A 55 -24.35 -11.41 -17.81
C ASP A 55 -24.30 -10.09 -17.03
N LYS A 56 -25.48 -9.51 -16.76
CA LYS A 56 -25.60 -8.22 -16.08
C LYS A 56 -25.23 -8.27 -14.59
N ASP A 57 -25.51 -9.38 -13.92
CA ASP A 57 -25.20 -9.54 -12.51
C ASP A 57 -23.68 -9.68 -12.34
N LEU A 58 -23.04 -10.41 -13.25
CA LEU A 58 -21.58 -10.56 -13.31
C LEU A 58 -20.89 -9.24 -13.70
N GLU A 59 -21.47 -8.44 -14.60
CA GLU A 59 -20.97 -7.10 -14.93
C GLU A 59 -20.99 -6.16 -13.71
N GLU A 60 -22.06 -6.19 -12.92
CA GLU A 60 -22.16 -5.40 -11.69
C GLU A 60 -21.12 -5.85 -10.65
N GLU A 61 -20.90 -7.16 -10.50
CA GLU A 61 -19.86 -7.69 -9.62
C GLU A 61 -18.46 -7.25 -10.08
N LEU A 62 -18.16 -7.34 -11.38
CA LEU A 62 -16.90 -6.89 -11.95
C LEU A 62 -16.64 -5.41 -11.64
N ARG A 63 -17.64 -4.55 -11.85
CA ARG A 63 -17.53 -3.11 -11.54
C ARG A 63 -17.18 -2.86 -10.08
N LYS A 64 -17.85 -3.55 -9.14
CA LYS A 64 -17.55 -3.44 -7.70
C LYS A 64 -16.12 -3.87 -7.38
N LYS A 65 -15.65 -4.97 -7.98
CA LYS A 65 -14.27 -5.45 -7.77
C LYS A 65 -13.24 -4.47 -8.31
N VAL A 66 -13.48 -3.88 -9.48
CA VAL A 66 -12.59 -2.84 -10.05
C VAL A 66 -12.50 -1.62 -9.13
N GLU A 67 -13.64 -1.10 -8.65
CA GLU A 67 -13.63 0.04 -7.73
C GLU A 67 -12.86 -0.25 -6.42
N VAL A 68 -12.98 -1.47 -5.90
CA VAL A 68 -12.22 -1.90 -4.72
C VAL A 68 -10.73 -1.99 -5.03
N LEU A 69 -10.36 -2.59 -6.17
CA LEU A 69 -8.96 -2.70 -6.59
C LEU A 69 -8.32 -1.31 -6.75
N GLU A 70 -9.01 -0.37 -7.40
CA GLU A 70 -8.51 0.99 -7.61
C GLU A 70 -8.25 1.72 -6.28
N LYS A 71 -9.18 1.61 -5.32
CA LYS A 71 -9.02 2.22 -3.98
C LYS A 71 -7.84 1.63 -3.23
N GLU A 72 -7.69 0.31 -3.25
CA GLU A 72 -6.58 -0.37 -2.55
C GLU A 72 -5.24 -0.11 -3.23
N PHE A 73 -5.22 -0.03 -4.57
CA PHE A 73 -4.02 0.33 -5.33
C PHE A 73 -3.57 1.77 -5.04
N GLU A 74 -4.50 2.73 -4.98
CA GLU A 74 -4.14 4.12 -4.68
C GLU A 74 -3.59 4.27 -3.27
N LYS A 75 -4.15 3.56 -2.27
CA LYS A 75 -3.57 3.49 -0.92
C LYS A 75 -2.14 2.97 -0.95
N LEU A 76 -1.90 1.85 -1.63
CA LEU A 76 -0.55 1.29 -1.73
C LEU A 76 0.40 2.24 -2.47
N ARG A 77 -0.07 2.93 -3.51
CA ARG A 77 0.73 3.92 -4.24
C ARG A 77 1.15 5.07 -3.33
N ILE A 78 0.26 5.59 -2.50
CA ILE A 78 0.58 6.62 -1.50
C ILE A 78 1.59 6.08 -0.49
N GLU A 79 1.38 4.88 0.05
CA GLU A 79 2.35 4.23 0.97
C GLU A 79 3.73 4.05 0.33
N LEU A 80 3.79 3.76 -0.98
CA LEU A 80 5.05 3.63 -1.71
C LEU A 80 5.74 4.97 -1.95
N LEU A 81 4.98 6.05 -2.14
CA LEU A 81 5.50 7.41 -2.25
C LEU A 81 6.02 7.92 -0.90
N LEU A 82 5.36 7.53 0.20
CA LEU A 82 5.70 7.90 1.58
C LEU A 82 6.72 6.94 2.21
N ASN A 83 7.84 6.70 1.51
CA ASN A 83 8.88 5.76 1.95
C ASN A 83 10.19 6.42 2.42
N GLY A 84 10.20 7.74 2.57
CA GLY A 84 11.33 8.50 3.10
C GLY A 84 11.54 8.29 4.59
N GLU A 85 12.77 8.55 5.06
CA GLU A 85 13.22 8.36 6.45
C GLU A 85 12.30 9.03 7.49
N TYR A 86 11.62 10.12 7.12
CA TYR A 86 10.76 10.90 8.01
C TYR A 86 9.27 10.80 7.71
N ASP A 87 8.84 10.01 6.73
CA ASP A 87 7.43 9.97 6.29
C ASP A 87 6.50 9.33 7.33
N GLN A 88 7.05 8.59 8.31
CA GLN A 88 6.31 8.07 9.45
C GLN A 88 6.06 9.12 10.56
N ASN A 89 6.72 10.29 10.50
CA ASN A 89 6.60 11.32 11.52
C ASN A 89 5.44 12.28 11.22
N ASN A 90 4.84 12.87 12.25
CA ASN A 90 3.87 13.95 12.07
C ASN A 90 4.54 15.17 11.42
N ALA A 91 3.94 15.69 10.36
CA ALA A 91 4.41 16.91 9.71
C ALA A 91 4.09 18.14 10.57
N ILE A 92 5.10 18.96 10.87
CA ILE A 92 4.90 20.32 11.41
C ILE A 92 4.72 21.25 10.21
N LEU A 93 3.47 21.60 9.89
CA LEU A 93 3.15 22.55 8.84
C LEU A 93 3.14 23.97 9.42
N SER A 94 4.10 24.79 9.01
CA SER A 94 4.12 26.22 9.34
C SER A 94 3.96 27.05 8.07
N VAL A 95 2.74 27.56 7.87
CA VAL A 95 2.42 28.47 6.77
C VAL A 95 2.91 29.86 7.15
N HIS A 96 3.94 30.33 6.46
CA HIS A 96 4.38 31.72 6.53
C HIS A 96 3.84 32.43 5.29
N SER A 97 2.96 33.40 5.47
CA SER A 97 2.71 34.40 4.44
C SER A 97 4.05 35.10 4.20
N GLY A 98 4.63 34.92 3.02
CA GLY A 98 5.80 35.68 2.59
C GLY A 98 5.52 37.18 2.69
N ALA A 99 6.55 38.03 2.57
CA ALA A 99 6.42 39.48 2.63
C ALA A 99 5.51 40.03 1.52
N GLY A 100 4.20 39.98 1.76
CA GLY A 100 3.13 40.44 0.90
C GLY A 100 2.05 40.94 1.83
N GLY A 101 1.78 42.24 1.75
CA GLY A 101 0.75 42.89 2.56
C GLY A 101 -0.65 42.37 2.25
N VAL A 102 -1.62 43.12 2.77
CA VAL A 102 -3.07 42.88 2.91
C VAL A 102 -3.79 42.17 1.73
N ASP A 103 -3.22 42.09 0.54
CA ASP A 103 -3.74 41.31 -0.61
C ASP A 103 -3.41 39.80 -0.58
N SER A 104 -2.67 39.30 0.43
CA SER A 104 -2.32 37.87 0.55
C SER A 104 -3.27 37.07 1.45
N CYS A 105 -4.43 37.64 1.79
CA CYS A 105 -5.50 36.99 2.53
C CYS A 105 -6.79 36.96 1.68
N ASP A 106 -6.83 36.09 0.68
CA ASP A 106 -8.07 35.51 0.15
C ASP A 106 -7.80 34.05 -0.25
#